data_AF-A0A7W1BIP9-F1
#
_entry.id   AF-A0A7W1BIP9-F1
#
_cell.length_a   1.000
_cell.length_b   1.000
_cell.length_c   1.000
_cell.angle_alpha   90.00
_cell.angle_beta   90.00
_cell.angle_gamma   90.00
#
_symmetry.space_group_name_H-M   'P 1'
#
loop_
_entity.id
_entity.type
_entity.pdbx_description
1 polymer ?
#
loop_
_entity_poly.entity_id
_entity_poly.type
_entity_poly.pdbx_seq_one_letter_code
_entity_poly.pdbx_strand_id
1 'polypeptide(L)'
;MSNELAGFIKLSPGLHGTPCRDIVLTGENYQTPDFRTPDATDSVLTGAYVPFGTPTQPGQVISGSNKCGGSILAFDPSNAQATLRMHAWGFRNPIGIAFNRRTGDLYMAMNGFDIRGSRPIDDEWDATYRIRPGVWYGSPDFTAALDPVTDPRFEPPDAFQAPVFVNGQPQGKVLRFVIDHAASGLAPPSKSLIAGLHPFQSSPSMLDVAPQSWRGLAGNLFIAEFGDLRPPTNPLVTGHVGFRIARLDPSTGQVESFVRNLQVGPASEQGARGQGLERVFDVEFGPDGAMYIVDYGEVQIDLSRIAQGMAPYVEIPRTGVIWRVTRAARVSGLPLYRVTIQNLTTGQPFSPGVIATHTDQATVFRVGQQASEGIRRIAEDGDPVVALSETRGIPGVFDVVKIGHPIHRVGGPGPSSATFSIEARDGVSRLSLATMLICTNDGFTGLDAVPLPTGFDPVVFHADGYDAGTEANDELSSHIVDPCGTIGPVAFPPDGNARTATIGVIAHHPNITGVGNLFPAQHAWSNPVARITVQRVR
;
A
#
# COMPACT_ATOMS: atom_id res chain seq x y z
N MET A 1 -12.86 20.45 -11.87
CA MET A 1 -11.84 21.42 -12.35
C MET A 1 -11.37 22.34 -11.23
N SER A 2 -10.17 22.11 -10.70
CA SER A 2 -9.54 22.90 -9.62
C SER A 2 -9.02 24.24 -10.14
N ASN A 3 -8.76 25.19 -9.24
CA ASN A 3 -8.13 26.49 -9.56
C ASN A 3 -6.79 26.38 -10.31
N GLU A 4 -6.16 25.20 -10.32
CA GLU A 4 -4.95 24.92 -11.10
C GLU A 4 -5.20 24.91 -12.63
N LEU A 5 -6.41 24.57 -13.07
CA LEU A 5 -6.79 24.65 -14.49
C LEU A 5 -7.10 26.08 -14.94
N ALA A 6 -7.22 27.04 -14.01
CA ALA A 6 -7.53 28.42 -14.34
C ALA A 6 -6.50 29.03 -15.31
N GLY A 7 -5.21 28.72 -15.12
CA GLY A 7 -4.15 29.13 -16.03
C GLY A 7 -4.33 28.56 -17.44
N PHE A 8 -4.63 27.26 -17.55
CA PHE A 8 -4.87 26.59 -18.82
C PHE A 8 -6.12 27.12 -19.54
N ILE A 9 -7.22 27.35 -18.82
CA ILE A 9 -8.46 27.86 -19.38
C ILE A 9 -8.33 29.32 -19.81
N LYS A 10 -7.55 30.14 -19.09
CA LYS A 10 -7.21 31.51 -19.53
C LYS A 10 -6.40 31.50 -20.82
N LEU A 11 -5.47 30.57 -20.98
CA LEU A 11 -4.66 30.41 -22.20
C LEU A 11 -5.42 29.76 -23.35
N SER A 12 -6.35 28.84 -23.06
CA SER A 12 -7.12 28.09 -24.04
C SER A 12 -8.58 27.93 -23.57
N PRO A 13 -9.44 28.95 -23.80
CA PRO A 13 -10.82 28.94 -23.32
C PRO A 13 -11.68 27.79 -23.87
N GLY A 14 -11.30 27.26 -25.03
CA GLY A 14 -11.97 26.13 -25.67
C GLY A 14 -11.48 24.75 -25.22
N LEU A 15 -10.57 24.64 -24.24
CA LEU A 15 -10.06 23.36 -23.76
C LEU A 15 -11.16 22.57 -23.04
N HIS A 16 -11.39 21.32 -23.47
CA HIS A 16 -12.33 20.38 -22.83
C HIS A 16 -11.95 18.94 -23.18
N GLY A 17 -12.46 17.98 -22.40
CA GLY A 17 -12.36 16.57 -22.74
C GLY A 17 -13.19 16.24 -23.97
N THR A 18 -12.75 15.25 -24.76
CA THR A 18 -13.45 14.79 -25.96
C THR A 18 -13.66 13.28 -25.89
N PRO A 19 -14.88 12.76 -26.16
CA PRO A 19 -15.15 11.33 -26.12
C PRO A 19 -14.68 10.64 -27.40
N CYS A 20 -14.43 9.32 -27.35
CA CYS A 20 -13.95 8.57 -28.53
C CYS A 20 -15.05 8.13 -29.49
N ARG A 21 -16.30 8.21 -29.03
CA ARG A 21 -17.52 7.93 -29.80
C ARG A 21 -18.62 8.85 -29.30
N ASP A 22 -19.72 8.89 -30.02
CA ASP A 22 -20.87 9.68 -29.59
C ASP A 22 -21.35 9.21 -28.21
N ILE A 23 -21.56 10.16 -27.32
CA ILE A 23 -22.16 9.94 -26.01
C ILE A 23 -23.35 10.87 -25.82
N VAL A 24 -24.31 10.43 -25.04
CA VAL A 24 -25.48 11.18 -24.63
C VAL A 24 -25.28 11.62 -23.19
N LEU A 25 -25.47 12.92 -22.90
CA LEU A 25 -25.31 13.46 -21.56
C LEU A 25 -26.62 13.44 -20.79
N THR A 26 -26.52 13.31 -19.46
CA THR A 26 -27.65 13.49 -18.53
C THR A 26 -27.99 14.97 -18.29
N GLY A 27 -27.10 15.89 -18.69
CA GLY A 27 -27.31 17.34 -18.56
C GLY A 27 -26.96 17.92 -17.19
N GLU A 28 -26.14 17.21 -16.40
CA GLU A 28 -25.66 17.68 -15.10
C GLU A 28 -24.66 18.84 -15.29
N ASN A 29 -24.95 19.98 -14.67
CA ASN A 29 -24.08 21.15 -14.71
C ASN A 29 -23.64 21.55 -13.31
N TYR A 30 -22.33 21.60 -13.10
CA TYR A 30 -21.75 21.94 -11.81
C TYR A 30 -21.48 23.44 -11.73
N GLN A 31 -21.93 24.07 -10.64
CA GLN A 31 -21.68 25.48 -10.37
C GLN A 31 -20.30 25.65 -9.72
N THR A 32 -19.44 26.44 -10.35
CA THR A 32 -18.10 26.73 -9.82
C THR A 32 -17.76 28.21 -9.89
N PRO A 33 -16.84 28.69 -9.02
CA PRO A 33 -16.31 30.05 -9.11
C PRO A 33 -15.76 30.35 -10.51
N ASP A 34 -16.09 31.53 -11.05
CA ASP A 34 -15.57 31.97 -12.35
C ASP A 34 -14.25 32.73 -12.18
N PHE A 35 -13.14 31.99 -12.20
CA PHE A 35 -11.79 32.54 -12.08
C PHE A 35 -11.35 33.44 -13.27
N ARG A 36 -12.21 33.65 -14.26
CA ARG A 36 -11.97 34.57 -15.39
C ARG A 36 -12.40 36.00 -15.05
N THR A 37 -13.24 36.20 -14.04
CA THR A 37 -13.68 37.52 -13.58
C THR A 37 -12.89 37.94 -12.33
N PRO A 38 -12.80 39.25 -12.03
CA PRO A 38 -12.14 39.72 -10.81
C PRO A 38 -13.00 39.55 -9.55
N ASP A 39 -14.30 39.31 -9.69
CA ASP A 39 -15.20 39.12 -8.56
C ASP A 39 -15.17 37.65 -8.10
N ALA A 40 -14.63 37.40 -6.91
CA ALA A 40 -14.51 36.06 -6.36
C ALA A 40 -15.86 35.40 -6.02
N THR A 41 -16.97 36.15 -6.09
CA THR A 41 -18.33 35.63 -5.88
C THR A 41 -19.02 35.21 -7.18
N ASP A 42 -18.46 35.57 -8.34
CA ASP A 42 -18.99 35.14 -9.63
C ASP A 42 -18.88 33.62 -9.78
N SER A 43 -19.89 33.03 -10.42
CA SER A 43 -19.93 31.60 -10.69
C SER A 43 -20.51 31.31 -12.06
N VAL A 44 -20.16 30.15 -12.60
CA VAL A 44 -20.65 29.64 -13.88
C VAL A 44 -21.06 28.19 -13.77
N LEU A 45 -22.01 27.81 -14.61
CA LEU A 45 -22.42 26.42 -14.80
C LEU A 45 -21.58 25.78 -15.89
N THR A 46 -21.02 24.61 -15.61
CA THR A 46 -20.27 23.84 -16.60
C THR A 46 -20.78 22.41 -16.68
N GLY A 47 -21.12 21.97 -17.89
CA GLY A 47 -21.45 20.59 -18.20
C GLY A 47 -20.24 19.75 -18.59
N ALA A 48 -20.46 18.45 -18.77
CA ALA A 48 -19.39 17.51 -19.15
C ALA A 48 -19.03 17.65 -20.65
N TYR A 49 -17.75 17.41 -20.98
CA TYR A 49 -17.23 17.40 -22.36
C TYR A 49 -17.48 18.67 -23.18
N VAL A 50 -17.65 19.81 -22.51
CA VAL A 50 -17.78 21.13 -23.15
C VAL A 50 -16.83 22.14 -22.50
N PRO A 51 -16.51 23.27 -23.16
CA PRO A 51 -15.66 24.30 -22.58
C PRO A 51 -16.19 24.85 -21.25
N PHE A 52 -15.29 25.32 -20.39
CA PHE A 52 -15.63 25.89 -19.09
C PHE A 52 -16.64 27.03 -19.19
N GLY A 53 -17.67 27.00 -18.33
CA GLY A 53 -18.78 27.95 -18.33
C GLY A 53 -19.85 27.68 -19.39
N THR A 54 -19.80 26.53 -20.06
CA THR A 54 -20.83 26.10 -21.01
C THR A 54 -21.74 25.07 -20.34
N PRO A 55 -23.05 25.33 -20.18
CA PRO A 55 -23.98 24.34 -19.69
C PRO A 55 -24.38 23.34 -20.79
N THR A 56 -24.77 22.15 -20.37
CA THR A 56 -25.30 21.06 -21.19
C THR A 56 -26.74 20.75 -20.81
N GLN A 57 -27.44 20.02 -21.66
CA GLN A 57 -28.85 19.65 -21.46
C GLN A 57 -29.03 18.13 -21.50
N PRO A 58 -30.07 17.57 -20.82
CA PRO A 58 -30.40 16.16 -20.92
C PRO A 58 -30.63 15.72 -22.37
N GLY A 59 -30.06 14.59 -22.76
CA GLY A 59 -30.17 14.06 -24.11
C GLY A 59 -29.25 14.73 -25.13
N GLN A 60 -28.42 15.71 -24.71
CA GLN A 60 -27.43 16.32 -25.59
C GLN A 60 -26.40 15.28 -26.04
N VAL A 61 -26.22 15.17 -27.36
CA VAL A 61 -25.18 14.31 -27.95
C VAL A 61 -23.88 15.10 -28.04
N ILE A 62 -22.79 14.52 -27.54
CA ILE A 62 -21.42 14.98 -27.77
C ILE A 62 -20.78 14.06 -28.80
N SER A 63 -20.39 14.63 -29.94
CA SER A 63 -19.78 13.86 -31.02
C SER A 63 -18.42 13.30 -30.62
N GLY A 64 -18.18 12.05 -31.01
CA GLY A 64 -16.90 11.38 -30.82
C GLY A 64 -15.79 11.97 -31.70
N SER A 65 -14.55 11.81 -31.23
CA SER A 65 -13.33 12.17 -31.96
C SER A 65 -12.36 11.00 -32.01
N ASN A 66 -11.67 10.80 -33.14
CA ASN A 66 -10.56 9.85 -33.24
C ASN A 66 -9.28 10.33 -32.53
N LYS A 67 -9.26 11.59 -32.07
CA LYS A 67 -8.24 12.20 -31.20
C LYS A 67 -8.83 12.52 -29.82
N CYS A 68 -9.59 11.57 -29.28
CA CYS A 68 -10.25 11.70 -28.00
C CYS A 68 -9.29 11.72 -26.81
N GLY A 69 -9.66 12.46 -25.76
CA GLY A 69 -8.95 12.45 -24.48
C GLY A 69 -9.21 11.18 -23.67
N GLY A 70 -8.38 10.94 -22.64
CA GLY A 70 -8.57 9.81 -21.72
C GLY A 70 -8.60 8.45 -22.44
N SER A 71 -7.69 8.28 -23.41
CA SER A 71 -7.69 7.14 -24.33
C SER A 71 -6.28 6.63 -24.64
N ILE A 72 -6.21 5.39 -25.11
CA ILE A 72 -5.05 4.84 -25.80
C ILE A 72 -5.39 4.85 -27.28
N LEU A 73 -4.56 5.52 -28.07
CA LEU A 73 -4.68 5.54 -29.53
C LEU A 73 -3.55 4.70 -30.14
N ALA A 74 -3.85 4.00 -31.23
CA ALA A 74 -2.89 3.25 -32.00
C ALA A 74 -2.85 3.79 -33.43
N PHE A 75 -1.66 3.83 -34.04
CA PHE A 75 -1.46 4.27 -35.41
C PHE A 75 -0.23 3.60 -36.02
N ASP A 76 -0.16 3.60 -37.34
CA ASP A 76 1.05 3.26 -38.08
C ASP A 76 1.99 4.48 -38.08
N PRO A 77 3.23 4.38 -37.56
CA PRO A 77 4.15 5.50 -37.52
C PRO A 77 4.51 6.05 -38.91
N SER A 78 4.37 5.25 -39.98
CA SER A 78 4.59 5.71 -41.36
C SER A 78 3.43 6.54 -41.92
N ASN A 79 2.24 6.44 -41.32
CA ASN A 79 1.05 7.18 -41.74
C ASN A 79 0.10 7.46 -40.55
N ALA A 80 0.61 8.16 -39.55
CA ALA A 80 -0.06 8.31 -38.26
C ALA A 80 -1.46 8.95 -38.41
N GLN A 81 -1.56 10.02 -39.19
CA GLN A 81 -2.80 10.80 -39.31
C GLN A 81 -3.94 10.00 -39.98
N ALA A 82 -3.64 9.15 -40.96
CA ALA A 82 -4.68 8.39 -41.68
C ALA A 82 -5.05 7.07 -40.99
N THR A 83 -4.20 6.56 -40.11
CA THR A 83 -4.36 5.23 -39.49
C THR A 83 -4.70 5.27 -38.00
N LEU A 84 -4.80 6.48 -37.43
CA LEU A 84 -5.13 6.69 -36.02
C LEU A 84 -6.48 6.06 -35.68
N ARG A 85 -6.45 5.12 -34.73
CA ARG A 85 -7.62 4.42 -34.21
C ARG A 85 -7.61 4.39 -32.69
N MET A 86 -8.79 4.47 -32.10
CA MET A 86 -8.96 4.23 -30.67
C MET A 86 -8.66 2.75 -30.35
N HIS A 87 -7.78 2.50 -29.39
CA HIS A 87 -7.52 1.18 -28.84
C HIS A 87 -8.36 0.91 -27.59
N ALA A 88 -8.40 1.84 -26.63
CA ALA A 88 -9.23 1.77 -25.43
C ALA A 88 -9.46 3.19 -24.91
N TRP A 89 -10.47 3.42 -24.06
CA TRP A 89 -10.82 4.78 -23.61
C TRP A 89 -11.63 4.80 -22.32
N GLY A 90 -11.94 6.00 -21.82
CA GLY A 90 -12.64 6.17 -20.55
C GLY A 90 -11.71 6.11 -19.35
N PHE A 91 -10.48 6.62 -19.51
CA PHE A 91 -9.50 6.78 -18.44
C PHE A 91 -9.52 8.22 -17.91
N ARG A 92 -9.39 8.40 -16.59
CA ARG A 92 -9.37 9.75 -16.00
C ARG A 92 -8.02 10.45 -16.21
N ASN A 93 -6.92 9.77 -15.86
CA ASN A 93 -5.55 10.29 -15.85
C ASN A 93 -4.54 9.16 -16.11
N PRO A 94 -4.56 8.55 -17.31
CA PRO A 94 -3.64 7.47 -17.64
C PRO A 94 -2.21 8.02 -17.80
N ILE A 95 -1.26 7.57 -16.98
CA ILE A 95 0.12 8.10 -17.01
C ILE A 95 1.04 7.22 -17.85
N GLY A 96 1.12 5.93 -17.53
CA GLY A 96 2.03 5.00 -18.19
C GLY A 96 1.36 3.72 -18.68
N ILE A 97 1.98 3.09 -19.67
CA ILE A 97 1.58 1.78 -20.21
C ILE A 97 2.78 0.86 -20.36
N ALA A 98 2.56 -0.45 -20.19
CA ALA A 98 3.59 -1.46 -20.40
C ALA A 98 3.04 -2.72 -21.08
N PHE A 99 3.83 -3.30 -21.98
CA PHE A 99 3.52 -4.59 -22.59
C PHE A 99 4.26 -5.71 -21.87
N ASN A 100 3.52 -6.73 -21.43
CA ASN A 100 4.14 -8.02 -21.17
C ASN A 100 4.51 -8.65 -22.51
N ARG A 101 5.80 -8.55 -22.90
CA ARG A 101 6.30 -9.02 -24.20
C ARG A 101 6.11 -10.52 -24.44
N ARG A 102 5.84 -11.32 -23.39
CA ARG A 102 5.62 -12.77 -23.50
C ARG A 102 4.15 -13.11 -23.73
N THR A 103 3.24 -12.48 -23.00
CA THR A 103 1.79 -12.78 -23.10
C THR A 103 1.09 -11.88 -24.12
N GLY A 104 1.68 -10.72 -24.44
CA GLY A 104 1.05 -9.68 -25.23
C GLY A 104 0.06 -8.81 -24.44
N ASP A 105 -0.12 -9.05 -23.13
CA ASP A 105 -1.00 -8.24 -22.30
C ASP A 105 -0.44 -6.81 -22.19
N LEU A 106 -1.33 -5.82 -22.35
CA LEU A 106 -1.05 -4.41 -22.14
C LEU A 106 -1.59 -4.00 -20.77
N TYR A 107 -0.77 -3.32 -19.98
CA TYR A 107 -1.12 -2.78 -18.68
C TYR A 107 -1.03 -1.26 -18.68
N MET A 108 -1.76 -0.62 -17.77
CA MET A 108 -1.80 0.83 -17.63
C MET A 108 -1.87 1.23 -16.16
N ALA A 109 -1.11 2.24 -15.78
CA ALA A 109 -1.22 2.90 -14.48
C ALA A 109 -2.17 4.11 -14.56
N MET A 110 -3.05 4.23 -13.56
CA MET A 110 -4.22 5.10 -13.58
C MET A 110 -4.46 5.70 -12.19
N ASN A 111 -4.41 7.03 -12.06
CA ASN A 111 -4.74 7.75 -10.82
C ASN A 111 -6.25 8.04 -10.66
N GLY A 112 -6.84 7.65 -9.53
CA GLY A 112 -8.21 7.93 -9.12
C GLY A 112 -8.52 9.42 -8.98
N PHE A 113 -9.77 9.74 -8.61
CA PHE A 113 -10.21 11.14 -8.54
C PHE A 113 -9.61 11.92 -7.38
N ASP A 114 -9.51 13.24 -7.56
CA ASP A 114 -9.04 14.13 -6.51
C ASP A 114 -10.25 14.86 -5.88
N ILE A 115 -10.12 15.26 -4.61
CA ILE A 115 -11.12 16.10 -3.93
C ILE A 115 -10.88 17.57 -4.31
N ARG A 116 -11.02 17.87 -5.59
CA ARG A 116 -10.84 19.24 -6.10
C ARG A 116 -11.65 19.56 -7.35
N GLY A 117 -12.02 20.82 -7.41
CA GLY A 117 -12.64 21.43 -8.57
C GLY A 117 -14.13 21.19 -8.75
N SER A 118 -14.67 21.49 -9.92
CA SER A 118 -16.12 21.39 -10.25
C SER A 118 -16.86 20.11 -9.89
N ARG A 119 -16.21 18.95 -9.93
CA ARG A 119 -16.83 17.66 -9.56
C ARG A 119 -15.80 16.89 -8.75
N PRO A 120 -15.59 17.29 -7.48
CA PRO A 120 -14.66 16.61 -6.59
C PRO A 120 -15.27 15.28 -6.18
N ILE A 121 -14.44 14.25 -6.15
CA ILE A 121 -14.86 12.89 -5.81
C ILE A 121 -13.84 12.38 -4.79
N ASP A 122 -14.32 11.87 -3.66
CA ASP A 122 -13.51 11.25 -2.62
C ASP A 122 -13.28 9.78 -3.00
N ASP A 123 -12.33 9.54 -3.91
CA ASP A 123 -12.01 8.19 -4.38
C ASP A 123 -11.31 7.38 -3.27
N GLU A 124 -11.29 6.06 -3.40
CA GLU A 124 -10.69 5.16 -2.40
C GLU A 124 -9.42 4.48 -2.90
N TRP A 125 -9.17 4.49 -4.22
CA TRP A 125 -8.07 3.75 -4.82
C TRP A 125 -7.46 4.48 -6.02
N ASP A 126 -6.18 4.21 -6.25
CA ASP A 126 -5.58 4.26 -7.58
C ASP A 126 -5.55 2.84 -8.17
N ALA A 127 -5.30 2.68 -9.47
CA ALA A 127 -5.35 1.36 -10.10
C ALA A 127 -4.25 1.13 -11.15
N THR A 128 -3.88 -0.14 -11.30
CA THR A 128 -3.28 -0.67 -12.52
C THR A 128 -4.33 -1.50 -13.25
N TYR A 129 -4.56 -1.21 -14.53
CA TYR A 129 -5.51 -1.91 -15.38
C TYR A 129 -4.82 -2.87 -16.35
N ARG A 130 -5.52 -3.96 -16.68
CA ARG A 130 -5.27 -4.77 -17.88
C ARG A 130 -6.10 -4.20 -19.02
N ILE A 131 -5.44 -3.82 -20.10
CA ILE A 131 -6.04 -3.16 -21.25
C ILE A 131 -6.64 -4.17 -22.22
N ARG A 132 -7.89 -3.93 -22.62
CA ARG A 132 -8.63 -4.69 -23.63
C ARG A 132 -9.07 -3.77 -24.77
N PRO A 133 -8.86 -4.18 -26.04
CA PRO A 133 -9.26 -3.38 -27.19
C PRO A 133 -10.77 -3.06 -27.20
N GLY A 134 -11.12 -1.82 -27.55
CA GLY A 134 -12.49 -1.34 -27.72
C GLY A 134 -13.25 -1.04 -26.42
N VAL A 135 -12.69 -1.37 -25.25
CA VAL A 135 -13.37 -1.26 -23.97
C VAL A 135 -13.36 0.18 -23.44
N TRP A 136 -14.49 0.57 -22.84
CA TRP A 136 -14.64 1.79 -22.06
C TRP A 136 -14.38 1.50 -20.58
N TYR A 137 -13.50 2.27 -19.94
CA TYR A 137 -13.04 2.08 -18.56
C TYR A 137 -13.78 2.97 -17.55
N GLY A 138 -14.91 3.55 -17.96
CA GLY A 138 -15.89 4.13 -17.05
C GLY A 138 -15.71 5.62 -16.71
N SER A 139 -14.54 6.22 -16.89
CA SER A 139 -14.39 7.66 -16.63
C SER A 139 -15.31 8.48 -17.55
N PRO A 140 -16.00 9.52 -17.02
CA PRO A 140 -15.84 10.10 -15.69
C PRO A 140 -16.86 9.62 -14.64
N ASP A 141 -17.61 8.54 -14.91
CA ASP A 141 -18.73 8.09 -14.08
C ASP A 141 -18.40 6.88 -13.19
N PHE A 142 -17.20 6.31 -13.33
CA PHE A 142 -16.69 5.26 -12.46
C PHE A 142 -15.31 5.64 -11.91
N THR A 143 -15.06 5.27 -10.66
CA THR A 143 -13.78 5.46 -9.94
C THR A 143 -12.65 4.63 -10.55
N ALA A 144 -11.42 4.81 -10.05
CA ALA A 144 -10.31 3.92 -10.46
C ALA A 144 -10.52 2.45 -10.03
N ALA A 145 -11.35 2.19 -9.02
CA ALA A 145 -11.78 0.83 -8.65
C ALA A 145 -12.97 0.32 -9.49
N LEU A 146 -13.36 1.06 -10.55
CA LEU A 146 -14.49 0.79 -11.42
C LEU A 146 -15.84 0.68 -10.68
N ASP A 147 -15.95 1.40 -9.57
CA ASP A 147 -17.20 1.58 -8.84
C ASP A 147 -17.94 2.82 -9.31
N PRO A 148 -19.29 2.81 -9.32
CA PRO A 148 -20.06 3.97 -9.78
C PRO A 148 -19.87 5.15 -8.82
N VAL A 149 -19.53 6.33 -9.34
CA VAL A 149 -19.28 7.53 -8.51
C VAL A 149 -20.52 8.06 -7.80
N THR A 150 -21.71 7.52 -8.11
CA THR A 150 -22.98 7.82 -7.45
C THR A 150 -23.17 7.10 -6.12
N ASP A 151 -22.27 6.19 -5.76
CA ASP A 151 -22.26 5.59 -4.43
C ASP A 151 -21.92 6.66 -3.39
N PRO A 152 -22.74 6.86 -2.33
CA PRO A 152 -22.54 7.92 -1.34
C PRO A 152 -21.17 7.93 -0.67
N ARG A 153 -20.44 6.81 -0.62
CA ARG A 153 -19.09 6.77 -0.05
C ARG A 153 -18.06 7.64 -0.80
N PHE A 154 -18.35 7.98 -2.06
CA PHE A 154 -17.46 8.83 -2.87
C PHE A 154 -17.81 10.32 -2.80
N GLU A 155 -18.86 10.68 -2.05
CA GLU A 155 -19.21 12.07 -1.81
C GLU A 155 -18.20 12.72 -0.85
N PRO A 156 -17.46 13.77 -1.28
CA PRO A 156 -16.58 14.47 -0.36
C PRO A 156 -17.40 15.28 0.66
N PRO A 157 -16.79 15.79 1.74
CA PRO A 157 -17.47 16.65 2.69
C PRO A 157 -18.17 17.85 2.01
N ASP A 158 -19.31 18.28 2.54
CA ASP A 158 -20.19 19.31 1.92
C ASP A 158 -19.45 20.60 1.50
N ALA A 159 -18.42 20.98 2.25
CA ALA A 159 -17.59 22.16 1.98
C ALA A 159 -16.84 22.09 0.63
N PHE A 160 -16.60 20.89 0.11
CA PHE A 160 -15.93 20.66 -1.17
C PHE A 160 -16.93 20.42 -2.31
N GLN A 161 -18.18 20.06 -2.02
CA GLN A 161 -19.16 19.76 -3.05
C GLN A 161 -19.70 21.01 -3.76
N ALA A 162 -19.92 20.89 -5.07
CA ALA A 162 -20.50 21.94 -5.90
C ALA A 162 -22.01 21.72 -6.11
N PRO A 163 -22.85 22.77 -6.05
CA PRO A 163 -24.24 22.68 -6.44
C PRO A 163 -24.40 22.23 -7.89
N VAL A 164 -25.39 21.37 -8.13
CA VAL A 164 -25.68 20.80 -9.45
C VAL A 164 -27.00 21.35 -9.99
N PHE A 165 -27.04 21.61 -11.30
CA PHE A 165 -28.21 22.13 -12.01
C PHE A 165 -28.50 21.32 -13.27
N VAL A 166 -29.78 21.02 -13.49
CA VAL A 166 -30.29 20.41 -14.72
C VAL A 166 -31.39 21.31 -15.27
N ASN A 167 -31.26 21.77 -16.52
CA ASN A 167 -32.17 22.73 -17.14
C ASN A 167 -32.45 23.97 -16.26
N GLY A 168 -31.41 24.47 -15.57
CA GLY A 168 -31.48 25.61 -14.67
C GLY A 168 -32.15 25.34 -13.32
N GLN A 169 -32.60 24.12 -13.04
CA GLN A 169 -33.19 23.74 -11.75
C GLN A 169 -32.15 23.12 -10.82
N PRO A 170 -32.04 23.59 -9.56
CA PRO A 170 -31.07 23.05 -8.60
C PRO A 170 -31.42 21.60 -8.22
N GLN A 171 -30.40 20.75 -8.18
CA GLN A 171 -30.48 19.33 -7.80
C GLN A 171 -29.86 19.04 -6.43
N GLY A 172 -29.33 20.07 -5.76
CA GLY A 172 -28.53 19.94 -4.54
C GLY A 172 -27.04 19.73 -4.83
N LYS A 173 -26.29 19.37 -3.79
CA LYS A 173 -24.89 18.94 -3.87
C LYS A 173 -24.88 17.43 -3.83
N VAL A 174 -24.69 16.79 -4.98
CA VAL A 174 -24.80 15.34 -5.14
C VAL A 174 -23.96 14.86 -6.31
N LEU A 175 -23.32 13.71 -6.17
CA LEU A 175 -22.63 13.06 -7.29
C LEU A 175 -23.64 12.28 -8.15
N ARG A 176 -23.69 12.64 -9.44
CA ARG A 176 -24.56 12.01 -10.45
C ARG A 176 -23.73 11.60 -11.65
N PHE A 177 -24.18 10.60 -12.40
CA PHE A 177 -23.58 10.31 -13.70
C PHE A 177 -23.80 11.49 -14.65
N VAL A 178 -22.76 11.83 -15.41
CA VAL A 178 -22.83 12.89 -16.42
C VAL A 178 -23.09 12.33 -17.83
N ILE A 179 -22.90 11.02 -18.01
CA ILE A 179 -23.21 10.29 -19.23
C ILE A 179 -24.46 9.44 -18.99
N ASP A 180 -25.41 9.49 -19.92
CA ASP A 180 -26.49 8.51 -20.01
C ASP A 180 -25.91 7.25 -20.67
N HIS A 181 -25.49 6.28 -19.85
CA HIS A 181 -24.80 5.08 -20.33
C HIS A 181 -25.69 4.26 -21.27
N ALA A 182 -26.98 4.14 -20.96
CA ALA A 182 -27.93 3.38 -21.77
C ALA A 182 -28.11 4.01 -23.15
N ALA A 183 -28.36 5.32 -23.20
CA ALA A 183 -28.49 6.05 -24.46
C ALA A 183 -27.17 6.13 -25.24
N SER A 184 -26.03 6.05 -24.56
CA SER A 184 -24.68 6.00 -25.16
C SER A 184 -24.22 4.59 -25.57
N GLY A 185 -25.05 3.56 -25.35
CA GLY A 185 -24.68 2.16 -25.57
C GLY A 185 -23.45 1.69 -24.78
N LEU A 186 -23.24 2.28 -23.60
CA LEU A 186 -22.14 1.95 -22.68
C LEU A 186 -22.65 1.00 -21.61
N ALA A 187 -21.92 -0.09 -21.39
CA ALA A 187 -22.12 -0.96 -20.24
C ALA A 187 -21.17 -0.53 -19.10
N PRO A 188 -21.56 -0.73 -17.83
CA PRO A 188 -20.65 -0.56 -16.72
C PRO A 188 -19.35 -1.37 -16.93
N PRO A 189 -18.17 -0.80 -16.62
CA PRO A 189 -16.91 -1.49 -16.79
C PRO A 189 -16.80 -2.69 -15.84
N SER A 190 -16.15 -3.77 -16.30
CA SER A 190 -15.95 -4.97 -15.49
C SER A 190 -14.77 -4.78 -14.53
N LYS A 191 -14.97 -5.09 -13.24
CA LYS A 191 -13.87 -5.14 -12.24
C LYS A 191 -12.75 -6.13 -12.61
N SER A 192 -13.01 -7.10 -13.48
CA SER A 192 -11.97 -8.01 -13.99
C SER A 192 -10.87 -7.33 -14.82
N LEU A 193 -11.08 -6.08 -15.22
CA LEU A 193 -10.08 -5.25 -15.90
C LEU A 193 -9.02 -4.70 -14.93
N ILE A 194 -9.26 -4.75 -13.61
CA ILE A 194 -8.32 -4.30 -12.60
C ILE A 194 -7.25 -5.36 -12.42
N ALA A 195 -6.00 -5.00 -12.71
CA ALA A 195 -4.86 -5.85 -12.45
C ALA A 195 -4.42 -5.73 -10.99
N GLY A 196 -4.53 -4.55 -10.37
CA GLY A 196 -4.24 -4.32 -8.96
C GLY A 196 -4.73 -2.95 -8.50
N LEU A 197 -5.08 -2.86 -7.21
CA LEU A 197 -5.47 -1.61 -6.56
C LEU A 197 -4.31 -1.07 -5.72
N HIS A 198 -4.08 0.23 -5.81
CA HIS A 198 -3.03 0.95 -5.11
C HIS A 198 -3.67 1.92 -4.11
N PRO A 199 -3.05 2.17 -2.94
CA PRO A 199 -3.55 3.14 -1.98
C PRO A 199 -3.91 4.46 -2.67
N PHE A 200 -5.03 5.05 -2.26
CA PHE A 200 -5.49 6.32 -2.81
C PHE A 200 -4.40 7.39 -2.76
N GLN A 201 -4.18 8.08 -3.88
CA GLN A 201 -3.15 9.12 -4.06
C GLN A 201 -1.71 8.65 -3.97
N SER A 202 -1.47 7.34 -4.11
CA SER A 202 -0.11 6.85 -4.36
C SER A 202 0.44 7.31 -5.71
N SER A 203 -0.43 7.73 -6.63
CA SER A 203 -0.09 8.25 -7.95
C SER A 203 0.74 7.26 -8.81
N PRO A 204 0.20 6.07 -9.15
CA PRO A 204 0.80 5.17 -10.14
C PRO A 204 1.12 5.92 -11.44
N SER A 205 2.40 5.97 -11.80
CA SER A 205 2.91 6.73 -12.93
C SER A 205 3.31 5.81 -14.08
N MET A 206 4.59 5.63 -14.34
CA MET A 206 5.04 4.65 -15.33
C MET A 206 5.31 3.28 -14.66
N LEU A 207 5.39 2.25 -15.50
CA LEU A 207 5.49 0.86 -15.07
C LEU A 207 6.22 0.02 -16.12
N ASP A 208 6.81 -1.09 -15.68
CA ASP A 208 7.40 -2.09 -16.56
C ASP A 208 7.21 -3.51 -16.01
N VAL A 209 7.38 -4.50 -16.87
CA VAL A 209 7.19 -5.93 -16.57
C VAL A 209 8.55 -6.58 -16.36
N ALA A 210 8.73 -7.22 -15.21
CA ALA A 210 10.00 -7.86 -14.88
C ALA A 210 10.38 -8.96 -15.89
N PRO A 211 11.62 -8.94 -16.41
CA PRO A 211 12.09 -9.91 -17.38
C PRO A 211 12.37 -11.28 -16.74
N GLN A 212 12.58 -12.29 -17.57
CA GLN A 212 12.89 -13.67 -17.12
C GLN A 212 14.15 -13.75 -16.21
N SER A 213 15.10 -12.84 -16.37
CA SER A 213 16.30 -12.76 -15.52
C SER A 213 15.97 -12.50 -14.04
N TRP A 214 14.78 -11.98 -13.73
CA TRP A 214 14.29 -11.75 -12.37
C TRP A 214 13.56 -12.97 -11.75
N ARG A 215 13.60 -14.12 -12.42
CA ARG A 215 13.22 -15.45 -11.88
C ARG A 215 11.79 -15.48 -11.32
N GLY A 216 11.61 -15.72 -10.02
CA GLY A 216 10.30 -15.83 -9.39
C GLY A 216 9.47 -14.55 -9.41
N LEU A 217 10.04 -13.43 -9.85
CA LEU A 217 9.33 -12.17 -10.06
C LEU A 217 9.09 -11.88 -11.55
N ALA A 218 9.51 -12.76 -12.46
CA ALA A 218 9.36 -12.55 -13.89
C ALA A 218 7.87 -12.53 -14.29
N GLY A 219 7.47 -11.50 -15.04
CA GLY A 219 6.08 -11.28 -15.41
C GLY A 219 5.27 -10.44 -14.42
N ASN A 220 5.81 -10.17 -13.23
CA ASN A 220 5.22 -9.18 -12.31
C ASN A 220 5.42 -7.77 -12.85
N LEU A 221 4.50 -6.88 -12.48
CA LEU A 221 4.56 -5.47 -12.81
C LEU A 221 5.29 -4.73 -11.70
N PHE A 222 6.11 -3.77 -12.07
CA PHE A 222 6.74 -2.81 -11.17
C PHE A 222 6.26 -1.43 -11.56
N ILE A 223 5.69 -0.70 -10.62
CA ILE A 223 4.99 0.56 -10.85
C ILE A 223 5.63 1.63 -9.99
N ALA A 224 6.02 2.74 -10.61
CA ALA A 224 6.46 3.92 -9.89
C ALA A 224 5.25 4.65 -9.32
N GLU A 225 5.15 4.72 -7.99
CA GLU A 225 4.16 5.51 -7.27
C GLU A 225 4.78 6.85 -6.91
N PHE A 226 4.42 7.89 -7.66
CA PHE A 226 5.00 9.25 -7.57
C PHE A 226 4.74 9.91 -6.22
N GLY A 227 3.73 9.43 -5.50
CA GLY A 227 3.32 9.94 -4.21
C GLY A 227 2.29 11.05 -4.29
N ASP A 228 1.77 11.39 -3.12
CA ASP A 228 0.73 12.41 -2.98
C ASP A 228 1.24 13.83 -3.31
N LEU A 229 0.31 14.69 -3.67
CA LEU A 229 0.50 16.12 -3.89
C LEU A 229 -0.43 16.91 -2.97
N ARG A 230 -0.59 16.42 -1.74
CA ARG A 230 -1.47 17.03 -0.73
C ARG A 230 -0.85 18.34 -0.20
N PRO A 231 -1.68 19.26 0.35
CA PRO A 231 -3.14 19.26 0.35
C PRO A 231 -3.85 19.63 -0.98
N PRO A 232 -3.21 20.16 -2.06
CA PRO A 232 -3.93 20.52 -3.29
C PRO A 232 -4.80 19.43 -3.93
N THR A 233 -4.37 18.17 -3.86
CA THR A 233 -5.11 17.03 -4.45
C THR A 233 -6.12 16.40 -3.49
N ASN A 234 -5.82 16.38 -2.20
CA ASN A 234 -6.75 15.96 -1.15
C ASN A 234 -6.44 16.72 0.15
N PRO A 235 -7.33 17.62 0.56
CA PRO A 235 -7.16 18.42 1.77
C PRO A 235 -7.53 17.64 3.06
N LEU A 236 -8.07 16.42 2.97
CA LEU A 236 -8.55 15.64 4.11
C LEU A 236 -7.47 14.80 4.79
N VAL A 237 -6.33 14.55 4.13
CA VAL A 237 -5.29 13.62 4.62
C VAL A 237 -4.01 14.33 5.03
N THR A 238 -3.44 13.90 6.16
CA THR A 238 -2.24 14.51 6.77
C THR A 238 -0.99 13.62 6.73
N GLY A 239 -1.11 12.36 6.31
CA GLY A 239 0.03 11.43 6.10
C GLY A 239 0.39 11.29 4.63
N HIS A 240 1.63 10.88 4.35
CA HIS A 240 2.07 10.58 2.99
C HIS A 240 1.61 9.22 2.49
N VAL A 241 1.38 9.12 1.18
CA VAL A 241 1.07 7.87 0.47
C VAL A 241 1.90 7.81 -0.82
N GLY A 242 2.31 6.60 -1.23
CA GLY A 242 3.15 6.37 -2.43
C GLY A 242 4.65 6.48 -2.13
N PHE A 243 5.40 7.25 -2.92
CA PHE A 243 6.85 7.47 -2.76
C PHE A 243 7.67 6.17 -2.83
N ARG A 244 7.29 5.28 -3.75
CA ARG A 244 7.85 3.92 -3.80
C ARG A 244 7.76 3.30 -5.18
N ILE A 245 8.55 2.25 -5.39
CA ILE A 245 8.23 1.26 -6.43
C ILE A 245 7.35 0.18 -5.80
N ALA A 246 6.16 0.01 -6.34
CA ALA A 246 5.25 -1.07 -5.99
C ALA A 246 5.48 -2.27 -6.91
N ARG A 247 5.42 -3.48 -6.35
CA ARG A 247 5.34 -4.74 -7.10
C ARG A 247 3.89 -5.18 -7.13
N LEU A 248 3.39 -5.50 -8.31
CA LEU A 248 2.09 -6.13 -8.53
C LEU A 248 2.27 -7.52 -9.12
N ASP A 249 1.68 -8.52 -8.49
CA ASP A 249 1.48 -9.85 -9.08
C ASP A 249 0.17 -9.87 -9.88
N PRO A 250 0.21 -9.91 -11.23
CA PRO A 250 -1.00 -9.84 -12.05
C PRO A 250 -1.86 -11.11 -12.01
N SER A 251 -1.40 -12.18 -11.33
CA SER A 251 -2.18 -13.41 -11.15
C SER A 251 -3.04 -13.39 -9.88
N THR A 252 -2.59 -12.69 -8.83
CA THR A 252 -3.30 -12.57 -7.56
C THR A 252 -3.92 -11.19 -7.35
N GLY A 253 -3.45 -10.18 -8.08
CA GLY A 253 -3.82 -8.78 -7.90
C GLY A 253 -3.14 -8.09 -6.70
N GLN A 254 -2.22 -8.78 -6.03
CA GLN A 254 -1.57 -8.27 -4.83
C GLN A 254 -0.54 -7.20 -5.16
N VAL A 255 -0.70 -6.02 -4.56
CA VAL A 255 0.23 -4.89 -4.63
C VAL A 255 1.00 -4.76 -3.31
N GLU A 256 2.33 -4.70 -3.37
CA GLU A 256 3.19 -4.52 -2.20
C GLU A 256 4.37 -3.57 -2.49
N SER A 257 4.96 -2.99 -1.44
CA SER A 257 6.17 -2.19 -1.57
C SER A 257 7.36 -3.05 -2.00
N PHE A 258 8.13 -2.59 -3.00
CA PHE A 258 9.38 -3.22 -3.42
C PHE A 258 10.60 -2.35 -3.08
N VAL A 259 10.65 -1.09 -3.56
CA VAL A 259 11.65 -0.10 -3.15
C VAL A 259 10.94 1.05 -2.47
N ARG A 260 11.35 1.42 -1.26
CA ARG A 260 10.77 2.53 -0.50
C ARG A 260 11.78 3.12 0.49
N ASN A 261 11.52 4.35 0.91
CA ASN A 261 12.11 4.90 2.13
C ASN A 261 11.60 4.13 3.37
N LEU A 262 12.34 4.23 4.49
CA LEU A 262 11.93 3.57 5.75
C LEU A 262 10.63 4.16 6.29
N GLN A 263 10.50 5.49 6.25
CA GLN A 263 9.24 6.19 6.50
C GLN A 263 8.61 6.58 5.17
N VAL A 264 7.28 6.53 5.09
CA VAL A 264 6.54 6.90 3.87
C VAL A 264 6.66 8.40 3.64
N GLY A 265 6.97 8.79 2.40
CA GLY A 265 7.16 10.18 2.00
C GLY A 265 8.50 10.45 1.33
N PRO A 266 8.73 11.69 0.87
CA PRO A 266 9.96 12.09 0.22
C PRO A 266 11.13 12.17 1.22
N ALA A 267 12.33 11.79 0.79
CA ALA A 267 13.51 11.76 1.65
C ALA A 267 13.94 13.16 2.12
N SER A 268 13.70 14.19 1.31
CA SER A 268 13.98 15.59 1.64
C SER A 268 13.24 16.08 2.87
N GLU A 269 11.97 15.68 3.05
CA GLU A 269 11.15 16.00 4.23
C GLU A 269 11.57 15.22 5.48
N GLN A 270 12.36 14.15 5.31
CA GLN A 270 12.87 13.30 6.39
C GLN A 270 14.32 13.65 6.80
N GLY A 271 14.86 14.77 6.30
CA GLY A 271 16.25 15.17 6.56
C GLY A 271 17.30 14.31 5.86
N ALA A 272 16.88 13.47 4.90
CA ALA A 272 17.71 12.53 4.16
C ALA A 272 17.84 12.92 2.67
N ARG A 273 17.82 14.23 2.37
CA ARG A 273 17.86 14.77 1.00
C ARG A 273 18.97 14.13 0.16
N GLY A 274 18.60 13.60 -1.00
CA GLY A 274 19.52 12.94 -1.93
C GLY A 274 20.04 11.56 -1.47
N GLN A 275 19.55 11.04 -0.36
CA GLN A 275 19.91 9.72 0.19
C GLN A 275 18.75 8.71 0.11
N GLY A 276 17.59 9.12 -0.37
CA GLY A 276 16.40 8.27 -0.54
C GLY A 276 15.51 8.77 -1.66
N LEU A 277 14.38 8.11 -1.84
CA LEU A 277 13.42 8.42 -2.90
C LEU A 277 12.74 9.77 -2.64
N GLU A 278 12.56 10.56 -3.70
CA GLU A 278 11.79 11.81 -3.65
C GLU A 278 10.47 11.64 -4.39
N ARG A 279 10.44 11.51 -5.72
CA ARG A 279 9.21 11.32 -6.50
C ARG A 279 9.49 10.43 -7.70
N VAL A 280 9.50 9.13 -7.44
CA VAL A 280 9.74 8.11 -8.47
C VAL A 280 8.63 8.16 -9.51
N PHE A 281 9.01 8.38 -10.76
CA PHE A 281 8.06 8.57 -11.86
C PHE A 281 8.10 7.43 -12.86
N ASP A 282 9.29 6.85 -13.09
CA ASP A 282 9.48 5.78 -14.07
C ASP A 282 10.34 4.64 -13.56
N VAL A 283 10.08 3.45 -14.09
CA VAL A 283 10.79 2.22 -13.80
C VAL A 283 10.92 1.39 -15.08
N GLU A 284 12.15 1.01 -15.43
CA GLU A 284 12.45 0.25 -16.65
C GLU A 284 13.49 -0.84 -16.34
N PHE A 285 13.32 -2.03 -16.92
CA PHE A 285 14.32 -3.09 -16.82
C PHE A 285 15.34 -2.98 -17.96
N GLY A 286 16.59 -2.68 -17.61
CA GLY A 286 17.69 -2.53 -18.54
C GLY A 286 18.16 -3.86 -19.15
N PRO A 287 18.90 -3.81 -20.28
CA PRO A 287 19.45 -5.01 -20.93
C PRO A 287 20.51 -5.72 -20.08
N ASP A 288 21.09 -5.05 -19.08
CA ASP A 288 22.01 -5.63 -18.09
C ASP A 288 21.28 -6.42 -16.98
N GLY A 289 19.95 -6.45 -17.03
CA GLY A 289 19.09 -7.10 -16.04
C GLY A 289 18.91 -6.29 -14.76
N ALA A 290 19.39 -5.05 -14.69
CA ALA A 290 19.05 -4.14 -13.60
C ALA A 290 17.67 -3.51 -13.83
N MET A 291 17.04 -3.08 -12.73
CA MET A 291 15.93 -2.13 -12.77
C MET A 291 16.52 -0.72 -12.62
N TYR A 292 16.06 0.21 -13.45
CA TYR A 292 16.37 1.62 -13.36
C TYR A 292 15.13 2.39 -12.97
N ILE A 293 15.26 3.31 -12.02
CA ILE A 293 14.16 4.14 -11.54
C ILE A 293 14.51 5.59 -11.82
N VAL A 294 13.63 6.30 -12.51
CA VAL A 294 13.72 7.75 -12.67
C VAL A 294 12.98 8.39 -11.50
N ASP A 295 13.73 9.16 -10.72
CA ASP A 295 13.23 9.97 -9.63
C ASP A 295 13.25 11.43 -10.06
N TYR A 296 12.07 12.07 -10.11
CA TYR A 296 11.92 13.47 -10.51
C TYR A 296 12.67 14.42 -9.57
N GLY A 297 12.90 13.99 -8.33
CA GLY A 297 13.48 14.82 -7.29
C GLY A 297 12.42 15.55 -6.47
N GLU A 298 12.86 16.61 -5.81
CA GLU A 298 12.08 17.32 -4.80
C GLU A 298 11.02 18.21 -5.45
N VAL A 299 9.79 18.11 -4.96
CA VAL A 299 8.68 19.02 -5.30
C VAL A 299 8.11 19.57 -4.01
N GLN A 300 8.19 20.88 -3.86
CA GLN A 300 7.61 21.60 -2.72
C GLN A 300 6.20 22.08 -3.04
N ILE A 301 5.34 22.06 -2.04
CA ILE A 301 3.97 22.56 -2.15
C ILE A 301 3.90 23.99 -1.58
N ASP A 302 3.60 24.96 -2.44
CA ASP A 302 3.41 26.37 -2.11
C ASP A 302 2.01 26.85 -2.52
N LEU A 303 1.09 26.85 -1.56
CA LEU A 303 -0.30 27.26 -1.77
C LEU A 303 -0.45 28.75 -2.11
N SER A 304 0.53 29.60 -1.78
CA SER A 304 0.46 31.03 -2.07
C SER A 304 0.44 31.33 -3.57
N ARG A 305 0.94 30.40 -4.39
CA ARG A 305 0.96 30.46 -5.86
C ARG A 305 -0.43 30.40 -6.48
N ILE A 306 -1.40 29.78 -5.80
CA ILE A 306 -2.79 29.68 -6.28
C ILE A 306 -3.41 31.08 -6.42
N ALA A 307 -3.14 31.98 -5.47
CA ALA A 307 -3.61 33.37 -5.52
C ALA A 307 -3.04 34.16 -6.72
N GLN A 308 -1.94 33.69 -7.29
CA GLN A 308 -1.28 34.27 -8.46
C GLN A 308 -1.69 33.57 -9.77
N GLY A 309 -2.65 32.63 -9.70
CA GLY A 309 -3.09 31.84 -10.86
C GLY A 309 -2.06 30.80 -11.34
N MET A 310 -1.11 30.42 -10.48
CA MET A 310 -0.08 29.43 -10.77
C MET A 310 -0.38 28.10 -10.06
N ALA A 311 0.18 27.01 -10.60
CA ALA A 311 0.16 25.71 -9.92
C ALA A 311 0.93 25.79 -8.58
N PRO A 312 0.46 25.09 -7.52
CA PRO A 312 1.08 25.11 -6.19
C PRO A 312 2.34 24.24 -6.08
N TYR A 313 2.77 23.59 -7.16
CA TYR A 313 3.92 22.70 -7.17
C TYR A 313 5.17 23.46 -7.61
N VAL A 314 6.26 23.32 -6.86
CA VAL A 314 7.55 23.93 -7.15
C VAL A 314 8.58 22.81 -7.27
N GLU A 315 8.95 22.47 -8.50
CA GLU A 315 10.00 21.50 -8.78
C GLU A 315 11.38 22.13 -8.49
N ILE A 316 12.18 21.48 -7.65
CA ILE A 316 13.49 21.99 -7.24
C ILE A 316 14.56 21.51 -8.23
N PRO A 317 15.20 22.41 -9.00
CA PRO A 317 16.16 22.00 -10.02
C PRO A 317 17.36 21.23 -9.44
N ARG A 318 17.91 20.31 -10.24
CA ARG A 318 19.12 19.52 -9.92
C ARG A 318 18.97 18.57 -8.72
N THR A 319 17.75 18.14 -8.40
CA THR A 319 17.47 17.17 -7.34
C THR A 319 17.08 15.78 -7.84
N GLY A 320 16.76 15.63 -9.13
CA GLY A 320 16.40 14.35 -9.72
C GLY A 320 17.56 13.34 -9.75
N VAL A 321 17.23 12.06 -9.63
CA VAL A 321 18.18 10.95 -9.50
C VAL A 321 17.74 9.79 -10.41
N ILE A 322 18.71 9.05 -10.96
CA ILE A 322 18.43 7.72 -11.54
C ILE A 322 18.98 6.67 -10.58
N TRP A 323 18.10 5.88 -10.00
CA TRP A 323 18.48 4.76 -9.15
C TRP A 323 18.69 3.51 -9.99
N ARG A 324 19.78 2.79 -9.74
CA ARG A 324 20.03 1.48 -10.34
C ARG A 324 19.84 0.41 -9.27
N VAL A 325 18.78 -0.37 -9.42
CA VAL A 325 18.46 -1.52 -8.58
C VAL A 325 18.94 -2.77 -9.28
N THR A 326 20.07 -3.29 -8.84
CA THR A 326 20.52 -4.62 -9.26
C THR A 326 20.12 -5.63 -8.21
N ARG A 327 19.86 -6.86 -8.63
CA ARG A 327 19.96 -7.98 -7.72
C ARG A 327 21.42 -8.02 -7.28
N ALA A 328 21.71 -7.47 -6.11
CA ALA A 328 22.98 -7.75 -5.48
C ALA A 328 23.11 -9.28 -5.47
N ALA A 329 24.24 -9.81 -5.93
CA ALA A 329 24.67 -11.07 -5.36
C ALA A 329 24.56 -10.84 -3.85
N ARG A 330 23.73 -11.62 -3.14
CA ARG A 330 23.66 -11.59 -1.66
C ARG A 330 25.06 -11.28 -1.19
N VAL A 331 25.30 -10.15 -0.51
CA VAL A 331 26.65 -9.61 -0.28
C VAL A 331 27.59 -10.78 -0.03
N SER A 332 28.42 -11.10 -1.01
CA SER A 332 29.27 -12.29 -0.92
C SER A 332 30.33 -11.94 0.10
N GLY A 333 30.28 -12.59 1.26
CA GLY A 333 31.19 -12.37 2.38
C GLY A 333 30.50 -12.30 3.75
N LEU A 334 29.22 -11.90 3.82
CA LEU A 334 28.51 -11.86 5.09
C LEU A 334 28.02 -13.25 5.53
N PRO A 335 28.28 -13.65 6.79
CA PRO A 335 27.71 -14.87 7.36
C PRO A 335 26.19 -14.90 7.21
N LEU A 336 25.65 -15.96 6.63
CA LEU A 336 24.21 -16.18 6.53
C LEU A 336 23.83 -17.36 7.42
N TYR A 337 22.72 -17.20 8.15
CA TYR A 337 22.19 -18.22 9.04
C TYR A 337 20.81 -18.67 8.59
N ARG A 338 20.58 -19.97 8.70
CA ARG A 338 19.26 -20.57 8.64
C ARG A 338 18.77 -20.79 10.06
N VAL A 339 17.64 -20.20 10.41
CA VAL A 339 16.99 -20.33 11.71
C VAL A 339 15.71 -21.15 11.52
N THR A 340 15.67 -22.35 12.04
CA THR A 340 14.48 -23.21 12.02
C THR A 340 13.86 -23.23 13.40
N ILE A 341 12.63 -22.76 13.50
CA ILE A 341 11.83 -22.75 14.73
C ILE A 341 10.89 -23.93 14.68
N GLN A 342 10.97 -24.82 15.65
CA GLN A 342 10.07 -25.94 15.82
C GLN A 342 9.27 -25.72 17.10
N ASN A 343 7.94 -25.63 16.97
CA ASN A 343 7.01 -25.64 18.08
C ASN A 343 6.89 -27.07 18.62
N LEU A 344 7.14 -27.23 19.91
CA LEU A 344 7.10 -28.51 20.63
C LEU A 344 5.79 -28.71 21.39
N THR A 345 4.97 -27.67 21.51
CA THR A 345 3.77 -27.70 22.34
C THR A 345 2.60 -28.32 21.59
N THR A 346 1.69 -28.95 22.33
CA THR A 346 0.39 -29.38 21.83
C THR A 346 -0.70 -28.34 22.10
N GLY A 347 -0.48 -27.38 23.01
CA GLY A 347 -1.48 -26.43 23.47
C GLY A 347 -1.25 -24.97 23.07
N GLN A 348 -0.12 -24.64 22.45
CA GLN A 348 0.26 -23.25 22.16
C GLN A 348 0.75 -23.10 20.72
N PRO A 349 -0.09 -22.68 19.76
CA PRO A 349 0.41 -22.16 18.50
C PRO A 349 1.28 -20.91 18.76
N PHE A 350 2.23 -20.63 17.87
CA PHE A 350 3.01 -19.40 17.93
C PHE A 350 2.48 -18.38 16.93
N SER A 351 2.42 -17.12 17.33
CA SER A 351 2.02 -16.00 16.47
C SER A 351 3.11 -15.66 15.42
N PRO A 352 2.87 -14.67 14.55
CA PRO A 352 3.93 -13.87 13.97
C PRO A 352 4.85 -13.23 15.04
N GLY A 353 6.05 -12.81 14.65
CA GLY A 353 7.11 -12.42 15.58
C GLY A 353 8.33 -11.82 14.89
N VAL A 354 9.46 -11.74 15.60
CA VAL A 354 10.71 -11.16 15.07
C VAL A 354 11.93 -12.04 15.37
N ILE A 355 12.90 -12.00 14.46
CA ILE A 355 14.25 -12.58 14.62
C ILE A 355 15.25 -11.46 14.32
N ALA A 356 16.26 -11.29 15.16
CA ALA A 356 17.27 -10.25 14.99
C ALA A 356 18.69 -10.78 15.24
N THR A 357 19.64 -10.35 14.41
CA THR A 357 21.07 -10.48 14.72
C THR A 357 21.64 -9.16 15.19
N HIS A 358 22.45 -9.20 16.24
CA HIS A 358 22.94 -7.98 16.87
C HIS A 358 24.29 -8.17 17.60
N THR A 359 24.88 -7.06 18.05
CA THR A 359 26.04 -7.05 18.94
C THR A 359 25.64 -7.48 20.36
N ASP A 360 26.61 -7.72 21.23
CA ASP A 360 26.35 -8.03 22.64
C ASP A 360 25.82 -6.83 23.47
N GLN A 361 25.91 -5.61 22.94
CA GLN A 361 25.38 -4.39 23.57
C GLN A 361 23.90 -4.17 23.31
N ALA A 362 23.39 -4.69 22.19
CA ALA A 362 21.98 -4.58 21.84
C ALA A 362 21.15 -5.59 22.63
N THR A 363 19.98 -5.16 23.12
CA THR A 363 19.04 -5.99 23.89
C THR A 363 17.67 -5.90 23.24
N VAL A 364 17.17 -7.02 22.71
CA VAL A 364 15.81 -7.11 22.14
C VAL A 364 14.78 -7.32 23.25
N PHE A 365 15.07 -8.25 24.17
CA PHE A 365 14.38 -8.41 25.45
C PHE A 365 15.35 -9.03 26.44
N ARG A 366 15.03 -9.00 27.73
CA ARG A 366 15.82 -9.67 28.77
C ARG A 366 14.95 -10.07 29.96
N VAL A 367 15.10 -11.31 30.42
CA VAL A 367 14.45 -11.78 31.66
C VAL A 367 14.91 -10.91 32.84
N GLY A 368 13.96 -10.48 33.66
CA GLY A 368 14.17 -9.54 34.77
C GLY A 368 14.11 -8.06 34.38
N GLN A 369 13.89 -7.73 33.11
CA GLN A 369 13.66 -6.35 32.64
C GLN A 369 12.22 -6.16 32.17
N GLN A 370 11.76 -4.91 32.11
CA GLN A 370 10.45 -4.59 31.53
C GLN A 370 10.45 -4.89 30.02
N ALA A 371 9.33 -5.42 29.52
CA ALA A 371 9.13 -5.60 28.09
C ALA A 371 9.08 -4.24 27.37
N SER A 372 9.68 -4.14 26.18
CA SER A 372 9.45 -2.99 25.30
C SER A 372 8.00 -3.00 24.80
N GLU A 373 7.52 -1.88 24.27
CA GLU A 373 6.19 -1.82 23.66
C GLU A 373 6.07 -2.84 22.51
N GLY A 374 7.12 -3.03 21.71
CA GLY A 374 7.16 -4.07 20.69
C GLY A 374 7.02 -5.49 21.24
N ILE A 375 7.75 -5.83 22.31
CA ILE A 375 7.66 -7.17 22.94
C ILE A 375 6.28 -7.38 23.58
N ARG A 376 5.73 -6.34 24.21
CA ARG A 376 4.36 -6.36 24.75
C ARG A 376 3.34 -6.65 23.65
N ARG A 377 3.41 -5.96 22.51
CA ARG A 377 2.51 -6.18 21.35
C ARG A 377 2.62 -7.57 20.76
N ILE A 378 3.81 -8.15 20.73
CA ILE A 378 3.95 -9.57 20.36
C ILE A 378 3.28 -10.45 21.40
N ALA A 379 3.56 -10.23 22.68
CA ALA A 379 3.12 -11.12 23.75
C ALA A 379 1.61 -11.07 24.03
N GLU A 380 0.97 -9.92 23.86
CA GLU A 380 -0.47 -9.73 24.07
C GLU A 380 -1.27 -9.97 22.78
N ASP A 381 -0.84 -9.37 21.66
CA ASP A 381 -1.66 -9.30 20.43
C ASP A 381 -1.18 -10.25 19.32
N GLY A 382 0.02 -10.84 19.46
CA GLY A 382 0.70 -11.53 18.36
C GLY A 382 1.10 -10.60 17.21
N ASP A 383 1.14 -9.28 17.42
CA ASP A 383 1.46 -8.27 16.41
C ASP A 383 2.95 -7.87 16.44
N PRO A 384 3.74 -8.23 15.41
CA PRO A 384 5.16 -7.90 15.36
C PRO A 384 5.46 -6.54 14.73
N VAL A 385 4.47 -5.74 14.33
CA VAL A 385 4.70 -4.49 13.57
C VAL A 385 5.56 -3.50 14.36
N VAL A 386 5.22 -3.27 15.63
CA VAL A 386 5.98 -2.35 16.50
C VAL A 386 7.34 -2.96 16.87
N ALA A 387 7.39 -4.25 17.21
CA ALA A 387 8.66 -4.92 17.50
C ALA A 387 9.65 -4.87 16.33
N LEU A 388 9.15 -4.97 15.08
CA LEU A 388 9.97 -4.91 13.88
C LEU A 388 10.62 -3.54 13.70
N SER A 389 9.89 -2.45 13.95
CA SER A 389 10.43 -1.09 13.84
C SER A 389 11.37 -0.77 15.00
N GLU A 390 10.96 -1.08 16.25
CA GLU A 390 11.78 -0.86 17.45
C GLU A 390 13.11 -1.61 17.35
N THR A 391 13.07 -2.92 17.06
CA THR A 391 14.27 -3.75 17.00
C THR A 391 15.25 -3.25 15.95
N ARG A 392 14.78 -2.78 14.79
CA ARG A 392 15.63 -2.17 13.76
C ARG A 392 16.28 -0.86 14.22
N GLY A 393 15.62 -0.13 15.12
CA GLY A 393 16.12 1.12 15.67
C GLY A 393 17.17 0.96 16.78
N ILE A 394 17.34 -0.26 17.34
CA ILE A 394 18.30 -0.49 18.42
C ILE A 394 19.74 -0.38 17.90
N PRO A 395 20.58 0.51 18.46
CA PRO A 395 21.99 0.57 18.10
C PRO A 395 22.68 -0.79 18.32
N GLY A 396 23.36 -1.30 17.29
CA GLY A 396 24.03 -2.60 17.33
C GLY A 396 23.21 -3.76 16.75
N VAL A 397 21.94 -3.55 16.38
CA VAL A 397 21.20 -4.49 15.54
C VAL A 397 21.64 -4.37 14.09
N PHE A 398 21.74 -5.49 13.38
CA PHE A 398 22.19 -5.53 11.99
C PHE A 398 21.11 -5.96 11.01
N ASP A 399 20.47 -7.10 11.26
CA ASP A 399 19.40 -7.63 10.42
C ASP A 399 18.21 -8.01 11.31
N VAL A 400 17.00 -7.77 10.80
CA VAL A 400 15.74 -8.07 11.48
C VAL A 400 14.73 -8.64 10.49
N VAL A 401 14.34 -9.88 10.74
CA VAL A 401 13.43 -10.67 9.92
C VAL A 401 12.10 -10.82 10.65
N LYS A 402 11.00 -10.55 9.94
CA LYS A 402 9.63 -10.81 10.42
C LYS A 402 9.32 -12.30 10.27
N ILE A 403 8.82 -12.93 11.33
CA ILE A 403 8.09 -14.20 11.26
C ILE A 403 6.70 -13.82 10.76
N GLY A 404 6.42 -14.05 9.47
CA GLY A 404 5.26 -13.48 8.78
C GLY A 404 3.93 -14.19 8.99
N HIS A 405 3.95 -15.38 9.59
CA HIS A 405 2.81 -16.29 9.68
C HIS A 405 2.95 -17.17 10.93
N PRO A 406 1.82 -17.64 11.51
CA PRO A 406 1.83 -18.50 12.69
C PRO A 406 2.60 -19.81 12.50
N ILE A 407 3.19 -20.33 13.58
CA ILE A 407 3.79 -21.68 13.64
C ILE A 407 2.86 -22.56 14.47
N HIS A 408 2.26 -23.57 13.85
CA HIS A 408 1.21 -24.34 14.49
C HIS A 408 1.72 -25.21 15.64
N ARG A 409 0.83 -25.58 16.55
CA ARG A 409 1.09 -26.57 17.60
C ARG A 409 1.23 -27.98 17.01
N VAL A 410 1.90 -28.88 17.74
CA VAL A 410 1.94 -30.31 17.43
C VAL A 410 0.51 -30.88 17.43
N GLY A 411 0.13 -31.54 16.34
CA GLY A 411 -1.23 -32.04 16.12
C GLY A 411 -2.26 -30.97 15.72
N GLY A 412 -1.82 -29.75 15.43
CA GLY A 412 -2.66 -28.69 14.86
C GLY A 412 -2.89 -28.82 13.35
N PRO A 413 -3.64 -27.89 12.73
CA PRO A 413 -4.06 -27.97 11.33
C PRO A 413 -2.95 -27.65 10.30
N GLY A 414 -1.76 -27.25 10.75
CA GLY A 414 -0.66 -26.85 9.88
C GLY A 414 0.71 -27.27 10.43
N PRO A 415 1.81 -26.91 9.74
CA PRO A 415 3.15 -27.33 10.13
C PRO A 415 3.58 -26.70 11.45
N SER A 416 4.14 -27.52 12.34
CA SER A 416 4.67 -27.07 13.63
C SER A 416 6.13 -26.61 13.55
N SER A 417 6.62 -26.28 12.35
CA SER A 417 7.96 -25.76 12.14
C SER A 417 8.02 -24.78 10.98
N ALA A 418 8.84 -23.75 11.10
CA ALA A 418 9.14 -22.80 10.02
C ALA A 418 10.62 -22.44 9.99
N THR A 419 11.14 -22.12 8.80
CA THR A 419 12.54 -21.81 8.57
C THR A 419 12.72 -20.43 7.95
N PHE A 420 13.65 -19.66 8.52
CA PHE A 420 13.98 -18.30 8.14
C PHE A 420 15.46 -18.18 7.79
N SER A 421 15.80 -17.15 7.02
CA SER A 421 17.19 -16.80 6.71
C SER A 421 17.48 -15.42 7.28
N ILE A 422 18.61 -15.26 7.97
CA ILE A 422 19.02 -13.99 8.59
C ILE A 422 20.53 -13.80 8.43
N GLU A 423 20.97 -12.58 8.17
CA GLU A 423 22.39 -12.26 7.94
C GLU A 423 23.06 -11.70 9.20
N ALA A 424 24.37 -11.89 9.32
CA ALA A 424 25.19 -11.17 10.30
C ALA A 424 26.43 -10.58 9.63
N ARG A 425 27.19 -9.77 10.36
CA ARG A 425 28.49 -9.22 9.94
C ARG A 425 29.51 -9.31 11.08
N ASP A 426 30.76 -8.94 10.81
CA ASP A 426 31.79 -8.87 11.84
C ASP A 426 31.36 -7.98 13.02
N GLY A 427 31.58 -8.47 14.25
CA GLY A 427 31.12 -7.83 15.49
C GLY A 427 29.66 -8.10 15.88
N VAL A 428 28.85 -8.68 14.98
CA VAL A 428 27.46 -9.09 15.23
C VAL A 428 27.44 -10.58 15.50
N SER A 429 27.43 -10.95 16.78
CA SER A 429 27.62 -12.34 17.24
C SER A 429 26.42 -12.91 17.98
N ARG A 430 25.32 -12.15 18.12
CA ARG A 430 24.14 -12.54 18.88
C ARG A 430 22.92 -12.70 18.00
N LEU A 431 22.04 -13.63 18.37
CA LEU A 431 20.72 -13.82 17.81
C LEU A 431 19.68 -13.68 18.92
N SER A 432 18.65 -12.88 18.69
CA SER A 432 17.44 -12.85 19.50
C SER A 432 16.20 -13.17 18.67
N LEU A 433 15.18 -13.70 19.32
CA LEU A 433 13.93 -14.10 18.70
C LEU A 433 12.79 -13.92 19.71
N ALA A 434 11.63 -13.43 19.27
CA ALA A 434 10.43 -13.38 20.11
C ALA A 434 9.17 -13.68 19.30
N THR A 435 8.28 -14.51 19.85
CA THR A 435 6.97 -14.87 19.28
C THR A 435 6.00 -15.24 20.40
N MET A 436 4.72 -14.90 20.27
CA MET A 436 3.68 -15.18 21.28
C MET A 436 3.42 -16.68 21.45
N LEU A 437 3.00 -17.07 22.64
CA LEU A 437 2.22 -18.28 22.90
C LEU A 437 0.74 -17.90 22.80
N ILE A 438 0.06 -18.28 21.72
CA ILE A 438 -1.26 -17.69 21.35
C ILE A 438 -2.33 -17.83 22.43
N CYS A 439 -2.32 -18.91 23.22
CA CYS A 439 -3.33 -19.15 24.25
C CYS A 439 -2.83 -18.66 25.62
N THR A 440 -2.37 -17.42 25.69
CA THR A 440 -1.90 -16.74 26.92
C THR A 440 -2.28 -15.26 26.86
N ASN A 441 -2.34 -14.57 28.02
CA ASN A 441 -2.64 -13.14 28.10
C ASN A 441 -1.45 -12.33 27.56
N ASP A 442 -0.24 -12.60 28.06
CA ASP A 442 0.99 -11.89 27.67
C ASP A 442 2.21 -12.84 27.60
N GLY A 443 1.97 -14.08 27.21
CA GLY A 443 2.98 -15.12 27.12
C GLY A 443 3.69 -15.16 25.78
N PHE A 444 5.00 -15.30 25.80
CA PHE A 444 5.83 -15.43 24.60
C PHE A 444 6.97 -16.42 24.80
N THR A 445 7.62 -16.82 23.71
CA THR A 445 8.86 -17.60 23.73
C THR A 445 9.90 -16.99 22.82
N GLY A 446 11.17 -17.28 23.08
CA GLY A 446 12.24 -16.57 22.43
C GLY A 446 13.65 -16.99 22.81
N LEU A 447 14.60 -16.44 22.09
CA LEU A 447 16.03 -16.49 22.42
C LEU A 447 16.46 -15.09 22.84
N ASP A 448 17.08 -14.95 24.02
CA ASP A 448 17.74 -13.72 24.46
C ASP A 448 19.24 -13.82 24.17
N ALA A 449 19.70 -13.08 23.16
CA ALA A 449 21.11 -12.85 22.87
C ALA A 449 22.00 -14.11 22.86
N VAL A 450 21.52 -15.20 22.25
CA VAL A 450 22.32 -16.43 22.13
C VAL A 450 23.45 -16.22 21.13
N PRO A 451 24.61 -16.88 21.31
CA PRO A 451 25.71 -16.75 20.36
C PRO A 451 25.35 -17.39 19.01
N LEU A 452 25.68 -16.69 17.92
CA LEU A 452 25.61 -17.25 16.58
C LEU A 452 26.69 -18.35 16.40
N PRO A 453 26.37 -19.47 15.72
CA PRO A 453 27.35 -20.51 15.42
C PRO A 453 28.52 -19.98 14.58
N THR A 454 29.75 -20.28 14.98
CA THR A 454 30.94 -19.88 14.22
C THR A 454 31.23 -20.85 13.06
N GLY A 455 30.96 -22.15 13.26
CA GLY A 455 31.07 -23.22 12.27
C GLY A 455 29.78 -23.49 11.48
N PHE A 456 29.84 -24.43 10.54
CA PHE A 456 28.73 -24.79 9.64
C PHE A 456 27.77 -25.86 10.18
N ASP A 457 28.14 -26.51 11.28
CA ASP A 457 27.26 -27.46 11.95
C ASP A 457 26.07 -26.74 12.61
N PRO A 458 24.86 -27.30 12.52
CA PRO A 458 23.70 -26.71 13.17
C PRO A 458 23.83 -26.77 14.70
N VAL A 459 23.56 -25.65 15.36
CA VAL A 459 23.45 -25.55 16.82
C VAL A 459 21.98 -25.49 17.21
N VAL A 460 21.61 -26.23 18.24
CA VAL A 460 20.23 -26.31 18.73
C VAL A 460 20.13 -25.54 20.04
N PHE A 461 19.21 -24.59 20.09
CA PHE A 461 18.78 -23.91 21.29
C PHE A 461 17.36 -24.37 21.65
N HIS A 462 17.06 -24.35 22.93
CA HIS A 462 15.72 -24.61 23.45
C HIS A 462 15.24 -23.33 24.13
N ALA A 463 13.98 -22.98 23.91
CA ALA A 463 13.36 -21.80 24.50
C ALA A 463 12.15 -22.21 25.33
N ASP A 464 12.03 -21.58 26.49
CA ASP A 464 10.93 -21.75 27.44
C ASP A 464 9.82 -20.73 27.17
N GLY A 465 8.68 -20.90 27.84
CA GLY A 465 7.64 -19.88 27.92
C GLY A 465 7.98 -18.79 28.94
N TYR A 466 7.84 -17.54 28.52
CA TYR A 466 8.02 -16.32 29.30
C TYR A 466 6.73 -15.53 29.35
N ASP A 467 6.58 -14.76 30.41
CA ASP A 467 5.51 -13.82 30.70
C ASP A 467 6.09 -12.42 30.56
N ALA A 468 5.42 -11.54 29.82
CA ALA A 468 5.93 -10.18 29.55
C ALA A 468 5.84 -9.27 30.78
N GLY A 469 4.99 -9.61 31.75
CA GLY A 469 4.71 -8.83 32.95
C GLY A 469 3.89 -7.58 32.65
N THR A 470 3.04 -7.62 31.63
CA THR A 470 2.26 -6.47 31.16
C THR A 470 0.76 -6.67 31.32
N GLU A 471 0.32 -7.91 31.50
CA GLU A 471 -1.07 -8.26 31.81
C GLU A 471 -1.16 -9.20 33.02
N ALA A 472 -2.36 -9.36 33.58
CA ALA A 472 -2.65 -10.39 34.57
C ALA A 472 -2.98 -11.71 33.84
N ASN A 473 -2.37 -12.81 34.30
CA ASN A 473 -2.69 -14.16 33.82
C ASN A 473 -4.03 -14.66 34.38
N ASP A 474 -5.12 -14.03 33.94
CA ASP A 474 -6.47 -14.40 34.35
C ASP A 474 -7.07 -15.53 33.49
N GLU A 475 -6.44 -15.87 32.36
CA GLU A 475 -6.83 -16.95 31.45
C GLU A 475 -8.30 -16.83 30.97
N LEU A 476 -8.85 -15.61 30.97
CA LEU A 476 -10.22 -15.35 30.53
C LEU A 476 -10.28 -15.37 29.02
N SER A 477 -11.24 -16.12 28.46
CA SER A 477 -11.43 -16.21 27.00
C SER A 477 -11.70 -14.87 26.32
N SER A 478 -12.18 -13.86 27.06
CA SER A 478 -12.32 -12.48 26.57
C SER A 478 -11.02 -11.68 26.51
N HIS A 479 -9.96 -12.15 27.18
CA HIS A 479 -8.65 -11.52 27.31
C HIS A 479 -7.55 -12.24 26.53
N ILE A 480 -7.92 -13.25 25.74
CA ILE A 480 -7.01 -14.06 24.95
C ILE A 480 -7.42 -13.90 23.49
N VAL A 481 -6.43 -13.75 22.61
CA VAL A 481 -6.66 -13.58 21.17
C VAL A 481 -7.47 -14.71 20.54
N ASP A 482 -8.38 -14.34 19.63
CA ASP A 482 -9.30 -15.24 18.91
C ASP A 482 -8.68 -16.54 18.35
N PRO A 483 -7.45 -16.55 17.79
CA PRO A 483 -6.85 -17.79 17.26
C PRO A 483 -6.73 -18.92 18.28
N CYS A 484 -6.72 -18.62 19.58
CA CYS A 484 -6.73 -19.64 20.63
C CYS A 484 -8.01 -20.50 20.61
N GLY A 485 -9.16 -19.93 20.24
CA GLY A 485 -10.45 -20.62 20.19
C GLY A 485 -10.49 -21.84 19.26
N THR A 486 -9.51 -21.99 18.36
CA THR A 486 -9.40 -23.14 17.46
C THR A 486 -8.95 -24.44 18.14
N ILE A 487 -8.45 -24.38 19.38
CA ILE A 487 -8.05 -25.58 20.13
C ILE A 487 -9.28 -26.26 20.75
N GLY A 488 -10.30 -25.48 21.12
CA GLY A 488 -11.53 -25.95 21.77
C GLY A 488 -11.30 -26.54 23.17
N PRO A 489 -12.37 -26.81 23.94
CA PRO A 489 -13.78 -26.59 23.64
C PRO A 489 -14.26 -25.21 24.12
N VAL A 490 -13.35 -24.38 24.66
CA VAL A 490 -13.69 -23.05 25.18
C VAL A 490 -14.25 -22.22 24.04
N ALA A 491 -15.46 -21.70 24.22
CA ALA A 491 -16.04 -20.73 23.29
C ALA A 491 -15.43 -19.36 23.59
N PHE A 492 -14.90 -18.71 22.57
CA PHE A 492 -14.34 -17.36 22.68
C PHE A 492 -15.39 -16.34 22.20
N PRO A 493 -15.52 -15.19 22.87
CA PRO A 493 -16.26 -14.08 22.30
C PRO A 493 -15.56 -13.59 21.02
N PRO A 494 -16.29 -13.02 20.05
CA PRO A 494 -15.66 -12.35 18.92
C PRO A 494 -14.76 -11.21 19.37
N ASP A 495 -13.62 -11.03 18.70
CA ASP A 495 -12.65 -9.96 18.97
C ASP A 495 -12.16 -9.95 20.43
N GLY A 496 -11.97 -11.14 21.01
CA GLY A 496 -11.38 -11.29 22.33
C GLY A 496 -9.94 -10.79 22.33
N ASN A 497 -9.64 -9.87 23.25
CA ASN A 497 -8.30 -9.34 23.59
C ASN A 497 -8.41 -8.22 24.64
N ALA A 498 -9.42 -8.26 25.51
CA ALA A 498 -9.56 -7.27 26.58
C ALA A 498 -8.43 -7.45 27.60
N ARG A 499 -8.09 -6.38 28.31
CA ARG A 499 -6.77 -6.28 28.96
C ARG A 499 -6.87 -5.92 30.43
N THR A 500 -6.27 -6.75 31.29
CA THR A 500 -6.03 -6.40 32.71
C THR A 500 -4.57 -6.03 32.93
N ALA A 501 -4.24 -4.74 32.75
CA ALA A 501 -2.86 -4.24 32.80
C ALA A 501 -2.13 -4.56 34.12
N THR A 502 -0.88 -5.03 34.03
CA THR A 502 0.06 -5.12 35.15
C THR A 502 1.34 -4.36 34.83
N ILE A 503 2.17 -4.14 35.85
CA ILE A 503 3.50 -3.56 35.71
C ILE A 503 4.49 -4.51 36.38
N GLY A 504 5.08 -5.38 35.59
CA GLY A 504 6.04 -6.38 36.00
C GLY A 504 7.32 -6.31 35.18
N VAL A 505 8.04 -7.43 35.19
CA VAL A 505 9.23 -7.66 34.37
C VAL A 505 9.09 -9.01 33.70
N ILE A 506 9.81 -9.21 32.61
CA ILE A 506 9.82 -10.48 31.90
C ILE A 506 10.29 -11.58 32.86
N ALA A 507 9.49 -12.63 33.02
CA ALA A 507 9.78 -13.76 33.89
C ALA A 507 9.41 -15.08 33.20
N HIS A 508 9.76 -16.22 33.80
CA HIS A 508 9.21 -17.49 33.34
C HIS A 508 7.71 -17.51 33.56
N HIS A 509 6.96 -17.86 32.52
CA HIS A 509 5.50 -17.88 32.60
C HIS A 509 5.05 -19.02 33.52
N PRO A 510 4.04 -18.79 34.38
CA PRO A 510 3.50 -19.81 35.29
C PRO A 510 2.75 -20.95 34.58
N ASN A 511 2.75 -20.99 33.24
CA ASN A 511 1.91 -21.87 32.41
C ASN A 511 0.40 -21.57 32.54
N ILE A 512 -0.43 -22.31 31.80
CA ILE A 512 -1.89 -22.32 31.99
C ILE A 512 -2.23 -23.21 33.18
N THR A 513 -2.82 -22.60 34.19
CA THR A 513 -3.11 -23.18 35.51
C THR A 513 -4.60 -23.48 35.71
N GLY A 514 -5.48 -22.95 34.86
CA GLY A 514 -6.92 -23.17 34.92
C GLY A 514 -7.62 -22.22 35.90
N VAL A 515 -7.07 -21.03 36.13
CA VAL A 515 -7.68 -20.01 36.99
C VAL A 515 -8.86 -19.30 36.30
N GLY A 516 -8.88 -19.30 34.97
CA GLY A 516 -9.91 -18.68 34.14
C GLY A 516 -10.72 -19.69 33.34
N ASN A 517 -10.84 -19.43 32.03
CA ASN A 517 -11.60 -20.28 31.12
C ASN A 517 -10.76 -21.36 30.44
N LEU A 518 -9.43 -21.19 30.37
CA LEU A 518 -8.56 -22.16 29.69
C LEU A 518 -8.38 -23.44 30.52
N PHE A 519 -8.36 -24.58 29.84
CA PHE A 519 -8.11 -25.88 30.47
C PHE A 519 -6.63 -26.25 30.39
N PRO A 520 -5.95 -26.55 31.51
CA PRO A 520 -4.55 -27.00 31.50
C PRO A 520 -4.33 -28.23 30.61
N ALA A 521 -5.28 -29.18 30.59
CA ALA A 521 -5.19 -30.39 29.77
C ALA A 521 -5.10 -30.12 28.25
N GLN A 522 -5.43 -28.92 27.79
CA GLN A 522 -5.46 -28.55 26.38
C GLN A 522 -4.51 -27.42 26.04
N HIS A 523 -4.37 -26.43 26.92
CA HIS A 523 -3.66 -25.18 26.63
C HIS A 523 -2.30 -25.11 27.35
N ALA A 524 -2.08 -25.90 28.39
CA ALA A 524 -0.78 -25.92 29.06
C ALA A 524 0.30 -26.53 28.17
N TRP A 525 1.55 -26.30 28.55
CA TRP A 525 2.72 -26.85 27.87
C TRP A 525 3.72 -27.47 28.85
N SER A 526 4.80 -28.02 28.33
CA SER A 526 6.01 -28.32 29.10
C SER A 526 7.16 -27.54 28.48
N ASN A 527 8.04 -26.99 29.31
CA ASN A 527 9.26 -26.39 28.82
C ASN A 527 10.26 -27.50 28.42
N PRO A 528 11.04 -27.29 27.34
CA PRO A 528 11.01 -26.13 26.45
C PRO A 528 9.82 -26.17 25.48
N VAL A 529 9.29 -24.99 25.14
CA VAL A 529 8.17 -24.86 24.18
C VAL A 529 8.63 -24.85 22.74
N ALA A 530 9.88 -24.42 22.49
CA ALA A 530 10.44 -24.36 21.14
C ALA A 530 11.84 -24.96 21.08
N ARG A 531 12.11 -25.64 19.96
CA ARG A 531 13.45 -26.06 19.54
C ARG A 531 13.88 -25.19 18.36
N ILE A 532 14.89 -24.36 18.56
CA ILE A 532 15.42 -23.46 17.53
C ILE A 532 16.77 -23.98 17.04
N THR A 533 16.83 -24.35 15.76
CA THR A 533 18.08 -24.77 15.11
C THR A 533 18.65 -23.62 14.31
N VAL A 534 19.86 -23.19 14.65
CA VAL A 534 20.59 -22.13 13.96
C VAL A 534 21.78 -22.76 13.25
N GLN A 535 21.87 -22.58 11.94
CA GLN A 535 22.96 -23.11 11.14
C GLN A 535 23.57 -22.00 10.30
N ARG A 536 24.88 -21.80 10.41
CA ARG A 536 25.59 -20.98 9.43
C ARG A 536 25.64 -21.72 8.09
N VAL A 537 25.20 -21.07 7.02
CA VAL A 537 25.12 -21.66 5.67
C VAL A 537 26.16 -21.11 4.70
N ARG A 538 26.79 -19.98 5.02
CA ARG A 538 27.97 -19.41 4.35
C ARG A 538 28.65 -18.41 5.27
#